data_AF-A0A6N7VYN9-F1
#
_entry.id   AF-A0A6N7VYN9-F1
#
_cell.length_a   1.000
_cell.length_b   1.000
_cell.length_c   1.000
_cell.angle_alpha   90.00
_cell.angle_beta   90.00
_cell.angle_gamma   90.00
#
_symmetry.space_group_name_H-M   'P 1'
#
loop_
_entity.id
_entity.type
_entity.pdbx_description
1 polymer ?
#
loop_
_entity_poly.entity_id
_entity_poly.type
_entity_poly.pdbx_seq_one_letter_code
_entity_poly.pdbx_strand_id
1 'polypeptide(L)'
;MNHIKIKYSYFSQKAELIMNGEKASPYSESVAVLNHPFLESVPNIIQSLDNEVFDDYDIDLYGTEFQYELLTSVAKKSEYCKEIHFFPIESLLPKVKLMEKISDLGEQNKIVIDKREPSKVYFSNGKCINLPETEFTYTEIPSADIGVFEENEIIPMTVRIPLLLSDSFEIVQRSGRTCYCVPADKIELFWKYYTLEFAERPILMEYLTALRYVQLNNMQTVEFNAIKDNRPAYYINDIPSVIDKDESFAVDFRSFPENAFSLKIEDTDIIECQGNMGLSKNPGATLICICDNKGECVVSKSITVIGHQYIEEIRLIPRFEYLKRSERNCIDVVLTPLNAEDANKLVWKNSNPNVLQIDENGNIIALENGKATITVSGQKVNASLVIEVKPVLQGLRFVQQSVRLKNGETIILECDITPPDAPTENLTWELDNKTIASINPSKYGNRCQVIASTSYEGKGNVRCYDAETKLGALCNIEVISKVKPGAAGKVALSCWLIGILFPFLLPISSIASFYGLACDPETEHRTRYIVCAAGSILTLLFWIMGAM
;
A
#
# COMPACT_ATOMS: atom_id res chain seq x y z
N MET A 1 13.65 60.42 -17.48
CA MET A 1 12.27 60.37 -17.97
C MET A 1 11.47 59.52 -17.01
N ASN A 2 10.57 60.16 -16.27
CA ASN A 2 9.72 59.47 -15.30
C ASN A 2 8.66 58.67 -16.06
N HIS A 3 8.33 57.51 -15.52
CA HIS A 3 7.36 56.62 -16.13
C HIS A 3 6.12 56.54 -15.24
N ILE A 4 4.99 57.03 -15.74
CA ILE A 4 3.74 57.10 -15.00
C ILE A 4 2.78 56.06 -15.56
N LYS A 5 2.11 55.30 -14.70
CA LYS A 5 0.99 54.43 -15.11
C LYS A 5 -0.28 54.88 -14.41
N ILE A 6 -1.31 55.15 -15.20
CA ILE A 6 -2.66 55.44 -14.72
C ILE A 6 -3.54 54.26 -15.09
N LYS A 7 -4.01 53.51 -14.10
CA LYS A 7 -4.77 52.27 -14.30
C LYS A 7 -6.22 52.40 -13.85
N TYR A 8 -7.14 52.48 -14.80
CA TYR A 8 -8.57 52.29 -14.55
C TYR A 8 -8.92 50.79 -14.53
N SER A 9 -9.99 50.43 -13.81
CA SER A 9 -10.47 49.05 -13.73
C SER A 9 -11.97 48.97 -14.01
N TYR A 10 -12.50 47.77 -14.26
CA TYR A 10 -13.94 47.56 -14.37
C TYR A 10 -14.69 47.74 -13.04
N PHE A 11 -13.96 47.72 -11.92
CA PHE A 11 -14.52 47.68 -10.57
C PHE A 11 -14.33 48.96 -9.76
N SER A 12 -13.82 50.03 -10.36
CA SER A 12 -13.55 51.27 -9.65
C SER A 12 -13.57 52.46 -10.59
N GLN A 13 -14.23 53.54 -10.17
CA GLN A 13 -14.16 54.86 -10.81
C GLN A 13 -12.84 55.59 -10.58
N LYS A 14 -12.08 55.12 -9.59
CA LYS A 14 -10.78 55.62 -9.22
C LYS A 14 -9.70 54.91 -10.03
N ALA A 15 -8.70 55.64 -10.46
CA ALA A 15 -7.51 55.07 -11.08
C ALA A 15 -6.41 54.80 -10.05
N GLU A 16 -5.67 53.72 -10.26
CA GLU A 16 -4.42 53.48 -9.55
C GLU A 16 -3.28 54.22 -10.26
N LEU A 17 -2.47 54.94 -9.48
CA LEU A 17 -1.31 55.67 -9.96
C LEU A 17 -0.02 54.96 -9.52
N ILE A 18 0.85 54.69 -10.49
CA ILE A 18 2.17 54.09 -10.27
C ILE A 18 3.20 55.04 -10.90
N MET A 19 4.19 55.45 -10.12
CA MET A 19 5.29 56.30 -10.57
C MET A 19 6.58 55.52 -10.46
N ASN A 20 7.31 55.37 -11.56
CA ASN A 20 8.62 54.71 -11.61
C ASN A 20 8.62 53.28 -11.03
N GLY A 21 7.50 52.56 -11.19
CA GLY A 21 7.33 51.18 -10.72
C GLY A 21 6.78 51.04 -9.30
N GLU A 22 6.66 52.14 -8.54
CA GLU A 22 6.11 52.13 -7.19
C GLU A 22 4.71 52.75 -7.15
N LYS A 23 3.83 52.19 -6.32
CA LYS A 23 2.49 52.75 -6.12
C LYS A 23 2.60 54.11 -5.45
N ALA A 24 1.98 55.12 -6.05
CA ALA A 24 2.02 56.48 -5.53
C ALA A 24 1.38 56.56 -4.13
N SER A 25 1.92 57.44 -3.29
CA SER A 25 1.45 57.67 -1.93
C SER A 25 -0.03 58.04 -1.92
N PRO A 26 -0.85 57.53 -0.97
CA PRO A 26 -2.25 57.94 -0.86
C PRO A 26 -2.43 59.43 -0.52
N TYR A 27 -1.36 60.11 -0.10
CA TYR A 27 -1.34 61.55 0.20
C TYR A 27 -0.88 62.42 -0.98
N SER A 28 -0.55 61.81 -2.13
CA SER A 28 -0.20 62.52 -3.37
C SER A 28 -1.37 63.35 -3.88
N GLU A 29 -1.10 64.57 -4.37
CA GLU A 29 -2.11 65.41 -5.01
C GLU A 29 -2.67 64.73 -6.26
N SER A 30 -1.81 64.11 -7.07
CA SER A 30 -2.22 63.38 -8.27
C SER A 30 -3.10 62.17 -7.93
N VAL A 31 -2.80 61.46 -6.84
CA VAL A 31 -3.68 60.38 -6.33
C VAL A 31 -5.01 60.93 -5.85
N ALA A 32 -5.02 62.09 -5.17
CA ALA A 32 -6.27 62.73 -4.75
C ALA A 32 -7.14 63.10 -5.95
N VAL A 33 -6.56 63.64 -7.04
CA VAL A 33 -7.26 63.92 -8.29
C VAL A 33 -7.83 62.64 -8.91
N LEU A 34 -7.03 61.57 -9.01
CA LEU A 34 -7.43 60.29 -9.61
C LEU A 34 -8.42 59.47 -8.75
N ASN A 35 -8.69 59.90 -7.52
CA ASN A 35 -9.73 59.34 -6.66
C ASN A 35 -11.15 59.84 -6.98
N HIS A 36 -11.29 60.72 -7.97
CA HIS A 36 -12.56 61.21 -8.51
C HIS A 36 -12.89 60.62 -9.89
N PRO A 37 -14.17 60.54 -10.29
CA PRO A 37 -14.58 60.10 -11.62
C PRO A 37 -13.79 60.81 -12.72
N PHE A 38 -13.45 60.11 -13.80
CA PHE A 38 -12.54 60.63 -14.83
C PHE A 38 -12.98 61.99 -15.42
N LEU A 39 -14.28 62.19 -15.69
CA LEU A 39 -14.76 63.48 -16.20
C LEU A 39 -14.52 64.64 -15.23
N GLU A 40 -14.59 64.39 -13.92
CA GLU A 40 -14.31 65.41 -12.90
C GLU A 40 -12.80 65.65 -12.73
N SER A 41 -11.98 64.61 -12.89
CA SER A 41 -10.55 64.66 -12.63
C SER A 41 -9.72 65.09 -13.84
N VAL A 42 -10.13 64.73 -15.06
CA VAL A 42 -9.37 64.96 -16.30
C VAL A 42 -8.85 66.38 -16.52
N PRO A 43 -9.55 67.49 -16.13
CA PRO A 43 -9.00 68.82 -16.30
C PRO A 43 -7.74 69.08 -15.46
N ASN A 44 -7.57 68.35 -14.36
CA ASN A 44 -6.53 68.57 -13.36
C ASN A 44 -5.45 67.46 -13.35
N ILE A 45 -5.66 66.32 -14.02
CA ILE A 45 -4.72 65.17 -13.99
C ILE A 45 -3.30 65.62 -14.37
N ILE A 46 -3.15 66.20 -15.56
CA ILE A 46 -1.83 66.62 -16.09
C ILE A 46 -1.22 67.71 -15.21
N GLN A 47 -2.01 68.70 -14.77
CA GLN A 47 -1.52 69.76 -13.90
C GLN A 47 -0.99 69.20 -12.56
N SER A 48 -1.70 68.25 -11.95
CA SER A 48 -1.25 67.62 -10.71
C SER A 48 0.05 66.82 -10.90
N LEU A 49 0.19 66.12 -12.03
CA LEU A 49 1.41 65.40 -12.38
C LEU A 49 2.58 66.35 -12.65
N ASP A 50 2.35 67.45 -13.37
CA ASP A 50 3.36 68.47 -13.63
C ASP A 50 3.92 69.06 -12.33
N ASN A 51 3.02 69.33 -11.36
CA ASN A 51 3.39 69.88 -10.06
C ASN A 51 4.16 68.88 -9.19
N GLU A 52 3.86 67.58 -9.30
CA GLU A 52 4.41 66.54 -8.43
C GLU A 52 5.69 65.91 -8.98
N VAL A 53 5.76 65.68 -10.29
CA VAL A 53 6.92 65.07 -10.96
C VAL A 53 8.00 66.09 -11.24
N PHE A 54 7.62 67.29 -11.68
CA PHE A 54 8.50 68.43 -11.93
C PHE A 54 9.68 68.14 -12.90
N ASP A 55 9.51 67.17 -13.80
CA ASP A 55 10.49 66.73 -14.80
C ASP A 55 9.76 65.97 -15.93
N ASP A 56 10.43 65.72 -17.05
CA ASP A 56 9.86 65.05 -18.22
C ASP A 56 9.34 63.63 -17.90
N TYR A 57 8.13 63.33 -18.37
CA TYR A 57 7.47 62.05 -18.14
C TYR A 57 6.62 61.55 -19.30
N ASP A 58 6.41 60.23 -19.32
CA ASP A 58 5.44 59.56 -20.18
C ASP A 58 4.35 58.91 -19.34
N ILE A 59 3.16 58.77 -19.93
CA ILE A 59 2.01 58.12 -19.31
C ILE A 59 1.63 56.85 -20.07
N ASP A 60 1.63 55.72 -19.39
CA ASP A 60 0.87 54.53 -19.82
C ASP A 60 -0.54 54.62 -19.23
N LEU A 61 -1.51 54.93 -20.08
CA LEU A 61 -2.92 54.99 -19.69
C LEU A 61 -3.60 53.64 -19.98
N TYR A 62 -4.06 52.96 -18.93
CA TYR A 62 -4.91 51.79 -19.03
C TYR A 62 -6.36 52.20 -18.80
N GLY A 63 -7.14 52.29 -19.87
CA GLY A 63 -8.49 52.87 -19.83
C GLY A 63 -9.30 52.63 -21.09
N THR A 64 -10.22 53.54 -21.39
CA THR A 64 -10.96 53.57 -22.65
C THR A 64 -10.34 54.52 -23.66
N GLU A 65 -10.60 54.32 -24.94
CA GLU A 65 -10.13 55.22 -26.01
C GLU A 65 -10.63 56.66 -25.83
N PHE A 66 -11.86 56.85 -25.32
CA PHE A 66 -12.37 58.18 -24.99
C PHE A 66 -11.53 58.87 -23.91
N GLN A 67 -11.14 58.14 -22.86
CA GLN A 67 -10.28 58.69 -21.81
C GLN A 67 -8.91 59.09 -22.38
N TYR A 68 -8.35 58.26 -23.25
CA TYR A 68 -7.08 58.52 -23.93
C TYR A 68 -7.12 59.79 -24.78
N GLU A 69 -8.12 59.91 -25.66
CA GLU A 69 -8.25 61.06 -26.56
C GLU A 69 -8.42 62.36 -25.77
N LEU A 70 -9.27 62.35 -24.72
CA LEU A 70 -9.51 63.52 -23.90
C LEU A 70 -8.27 63.89 -23.05
N LEU A 71 -7.59 62.91 -22.44
CA LEU A 71 -6.38 63.17 -21.65
C LEU A 71 -5.25 63.71 -22.55
N THR A 72 -5.10 63.16 -23.76
CA THR A 72 -4.13 63.63 -24.75
C THR A 72 -4.40 65.09 -25.14
N SER A 73 -5.67 65.51 -25.21
CA SER A 73 -6.01 66.92 -25.46
C SER A 73 -5.54 67.85 -24.34
N VAL A 74 -5.63 67.39 -23.08
CA VAL A 74 -5.19 68.16 -21.90
C VAL A 74 -3.67 68.20 -21.83
N ALA A 75 -3.00 67.08 -22.16
CA ALA A 75 -1.55 66.94 -22.12
C ALA A 75 -0.82 67.87 -23.09
N LYS A 76 -1.45 68.28 -24.20
CA LYS A 76 -0.89 69.28 -25.14
C LYS A 76 -0.51 70.61 -24.49
N LYS A 77 -1.06 70.92 -23.30
CA LYS A 77 -0.78 72.15 -22.55
C LYS A 77 0.41 72.00 -21.58
N SER A 78 0.91 70.79 -21.35
CA SER A 78 2.03 70.53 -20.45
C SER A 78 3.37 70.69 -21.17
N GLU A 79 4.36 71.18 -20.44
CA GLU A 79 5.75 71.24 -20.89
C GLU A 79 6.52 69.93 -20.58
N TYR A 80 6.03 69.14 -19.62
CA TYR A 80 6.71 67.96 -19.07
C TYR A 80 6.20 66.63 -19.66
N CYS A 81 4.89 66.53 -19.95
CA CYS A 81 4.30 65.33 -20.55
C CYS A 81 4.77 65.17 -22.00
N LYS A 82 5.58 64.15 -22.32
CA LYS A 82 6.10 63.93 -23.68
C LYS A 82 5.20 63.04 -24.51
N GLU A 83 4.80 61.89 -23.96
CA GLU A 83 3.96 60.93 -24.67
C GLU A 83 2.91 60.28 -23.76
N ILE A 84 1.77 59.91 -24.35
CA ILE A 84 0.76 59.07 -23.73
C ILE A 84 0.58 57.82 -24.58
N HIS A 85 0.85 56.66 -23.99
CA HIS A 85 0.60 55.36 -24.57
C HIS A 85 -0.75 54.82 -24.10
N PHE A 86 -1.55 54.34 -25.05
CA PHE A 86 -2.85 53.75 -24.76
C PHE A 86 -2.75 52.23 -24.59
N PHE A 87 -3.33 51.75 -23.49
CA PHE A 87 -3.58 50.33 -23.24
C PHE A 87 -5.06 50.14 -22.86
N PRO A 88 -5.71 49.06 -23.32
CA PRO A 88 -7.02 48.70 -22.80
C PRO A 88 -6.93 48.35 -21.30
N ILE A 89 -8.06 48.47 -20.59
CA ILE A 89 -8.17 48.08 -19.18
C ILE A 89 -7.66 46.64 -18.97
N GLU A 90 -6.66 46.49 -18.10
CA GLU A 90 -6.13 45.18 -17.72
C GLU A 90 -7.19 44.38 -16.94
N SER A 91 -7.50 43.17 -17.41
CA SER A 91 -8.41 42.29 -16.70
C SER A 91 -8.03 40.81 -16.84
N LEU A 92 -8.26 40.06 -15.77
CA LEU A 92 -8.07 38.62 -15.66
C LEU A 92 -8.95 37.86 -16.66
N LEU A 93 -10.13 38.41 -16.97
CA LEU A 93 -11.09 37.86 -17.90
C LEU A 93 -11.59 38.97 -18.86
N PRO A 94 -11.97 38.64 -20.09
CA PRO A 94 -12.69 39.58 -20.95
C PRO A 94 -13.93 40.13 -20.24
N LYS A 95 -14.23 41.42 -20.42
CA LYS A 95 -15.33 42.14 -19.76
C LYS A 95 -16.66 41.37 -19.75
N VAL A 96 -17.05 40.79 -20.88
CA VAL A 96 -18.31 40.02 -21.02
C VAL A 96 -18.32 38.81 -20.10
N LYS A 97 -17.25 38.00 -20.11
CA LYS A 97 -17.13 36.83 -19.23
C LYS A 97 -17.06 37.20 -17.75
N LEU A 98 -16.47 38.36 -17.46
CA LEU A 98 -16.39 38.88 -16.10
C LEU A 98 -17.77 39.27 -15.55
N MET A 99 -18.61 39.92 -16.37
CA MET A 99 -20.00 40.19 -16.05
C MET A 99 -20.80 38.90 -15.85
N GLU A 100 -20.67 37.94 -16.76
CA GLU A 100 -21.32 36.62 -16.67
C GLU A 100 -20.95 35.91 -15.36
N LYS A 101 -19.65 35.77 -15.07
CA LYS A 101 -19.15 35.12 -13.85
C LYS A 101 -19.69 35.74 -12.57
N ILE A 102 -19.69 37.07 -12.50
CA ILE A 102 -20.19 37.79 -11.31
C ILE A 102 -21.71 37.66 -11.19
N SER A 103 -22.44 37.71 -12.31
CA SER A 103 -23.89 37.50 -12.34
C SER A 103 -24.24 36.07 -11.91
N ASP A 104 -23.54 35.06 -12.44
CA ASP A 104 -23.72 33.65 -12.08
C ASP A 104 -23.47 33.41 -10.59
N LEU A 105 -22.39 34.00 -10.04
CA LEU A 105 -22.11 33.97 -8.61
C LEU A 105 -23.24 34.65 -7.82
N GLY A 106 -23.77 35.76 -8.31
CA GLY A 106 -24.92 36.44 -7.73
C GLY A 106 -26.17 35.56 -7.69
N GLU A 107 -26.55 34.99 -8.82
CA GLU A 107 -27.73 34.13 -8.97
C GLU A 107 -27.66 32.87 -8.10
N GLN A 108 -26.51 32.19 -8.09
CA GLN A 108 -26.26 31.02 -7.22
C GLN A 108 -26.45 31.36 -5.74
N ASN A 109 -26.26 32.63 -5.38
CA ASN A 109 -26.38 33.16 -4.03
C ASN A 109 -27.63 34.01 -3.80
N LYS A 110 -28.61 33.95 -4.71
CA LYS A 110 -29.90 34.65 -4.62
C LYS A 110 -29.76 36.17 -4.52
N ILE A 111 -28.71 36.74 -5.10
CA ILE A 111 -28.55 38.18 -5.26
C ILE A 111 -29.24 38.57 -6.57
N VAL A 112 -30.15 39.52 -6.48
CA VAL A 112 -30.82 40.13 -7.64
C VAL A 112 -30.48 41.61 -7.63
N ILE A 113 -29.97 42.09 -8.76
CA ILE A 113 -29.70 43.52 -8.96
C ILE A 113 -30.71 44.05 -9.97
N ASP A 114 -31.35 45.16 -9.61
CA ASP A 114 -32.33 45.79 -10.47
C ASP A 114 -31.67 46.33 -11.74
N LYS A 115 -32.30 46.03 -12.87
CA LYS A 115 -31.88 46.61 -14.15
C LYS A 115 -32.14 48.12 -14.09
N ARG A 116 -31.10 48.91 -14.35
CA ARG A 116 -31.22 50.38 -14.36
C ARG A 116 -32.08 50.86 -15.51
N GLU A 117 -32.79 51.95 -15.26
CA GLU A 117 -33.45 52.68 -16.33
C GLU A 117 -32.40 53.23 -17.31
N PRO A 118 -32.68 53.19 -18.63
CA PRO A 118 -31.79 53.74 -19.63
C PRO A 118 -31.58 55.24 -19.40
N SER A 119 -30.35 55.70 -19.57
CA SER A 119 -30.00 57.11 -19.34
C SER A 119 -30.66 58.01 -20.39
N LYS A 120 -31.11 59.19 -19.97
CA LYS A 120 -31.82 60.11 -20.87
C LYS A 120 -30.82 60.99 -21.61
N VAL A 121 -30.96 61.06 -22.93
CA VAL A 121 -30.10 61.87 -23.81
C VAL A 121 -30.91 62.92 -24.54
N TYR A 122 -30.51 64.18 -24.37
CA TYR A 122 -31.10 65.33 -25.04
C TYR A 122 -30.18 65.78 -26.20
N PHE A 123 -30.75 65.97 -27.38
CA PHE A 123 -30.06 66.56 -28.54
C PHE A 123 -30.70 67.90 -28.87
N SER A 124 -29.93 68.98 -28.80
CA SER A 124 -30.42 70.33 -29.07
C SER A 124 -30.90 70.53 -30.52
N ASN A 125 -30.21 69.90 -31.47
CA ASN A 125 -30.56 69.91 -32.90
C ASN A 125 -31.55 68.81 -33.29
N GLY A 126 -32.04 68.01 -32.33
CA GLY A 126 -32.99 66.91 -32.54
C GLY A 126 -32.41 65.68 -33.26
N LYS A 127 -31.11 65.63 -33.59
CA LYS A 127 -30.51 64.50 -34.31
C LYS A 127 -29.83 63.53 -33.37
N CYS A 128 -30.38 62.32 -33.21
CA CYS A 128 -29.82 61.25 -32.39
C CYS A 128 -28.64 60.52 -33.08
N ILE A 129 -27.50 61.18 -33.23
CA ILE A 129 -26.32 60.63 -33.92
C ILE A 129 -25.73 59.46 -33.12
N ASN A 130 -25.65 58.28 -33.75
CA ASN A 130 -25.01 57.06 -33.22
C ASN A 130 -25.44 56.67 -31.79
N LEU A 131 -26.67 57.02 -31.40
CA LEU A 131 -27.19 56.73 -30.07
C LEU A 131 -27.52 55.22 -29.94
N PRO A 132 -26.93 54.49 -28.98
CA PRO A 132 -27.28 53.09 -28.75
C PRO A 132 -28.66 52.98 -28.07
N GLU A 133 -29.64 52.39 -28.73
CA GLU A 133 -31.01 52.28 -28.20
C GLU A 133 -31.12 51.37 -26.96
N THR A 134 -30.14 50.49 -26.73
CA THR A 134 -30.21 49.48 -25.65
C THR A 134 -29.91 50.06 -24.25
N GLU A 135 -29.16 51.16 -24.18
CA GLU A 135 -28.67 51.76 -22.92
C GLU A 135 -29.22 53.19 -22.70
N PHE A 136 -29.75 53.82 -23.76
CA PHE A 136 -30.11 55.23 -23.77
C PHE A 136 -31.51 55.47 -24.32
N THR A 137 -32.19 56.49 -23.78
CA THR A 137 -33.50 56.95 -24.29
C THR A 137 -33.42 58.40 -24.73
N TYR A 138 -33.92 58.69 -25.93
CA TYR A 138 -34.06 60.06 -26.40
C TYR A 138 -35.09 60.84 -25.57
N THR A 139 -34.79 62.09 -25.24
CA THR A 139 -35.75 63.01 -24.61
C THR A 139 -35.72 64.37 -25.29
N GLU A 140 -36.89 64.98 -25.40
CA GLU A 140 -37.07 66.35 -25.88
C GLU A 140 -36.90 67.40 -24.75
N ILE A 141 -36.78 66.93 -23.49
CA ILE A 141 -36.68 67.81 -22.32
C ILE A 141 -35.19 68.02 -22.01
N PRO A 142 -34.72 69.27 -21.81
CA PRO A 142 -33.33 69.57 -21.45
C PRO A 142 -32.92 69.09 -20.04
N SER A 143 -33.77 68.32 -19.34
CA SER A 143 -33.47 67.66 -18.08
C SER A 143 -33.03 66.21 -18.37
N ALA A 144 -31.82 66.08 -18.89
CA ALA A 144 -31.22 64.83 -19.33
C ALA A 144 -29.91 64.53 -18.61
N ASP A 145 -29.53 63.25 -18.54
CA ASP A 145 -28.24 62.84 -17.99
C ASP A 145 -27.10 63.32 -18.91
N ILE A 146 -27.33 63.26 -20.22
CA ILE A 146 -26.37 63.67 -21.24
C ILE A 146 -27.09 64.64 -22.19
N GLY A 147 -26.43 65.75 -22.51
CA GLY A 147 -26.91 66.69 -23.52
C GLY A 147 -25.85 66.85 -24.60
N VAL A 148 -26.25 66.71 -25.85
CA VAL A 148 -25.40 66.88 -27.03
C VAL A 148 -25.79 68.19 -27.70
N PHE A 149 -24.82 69.08 -27.82
CA PHE A 149 -24.98 70.46 -28.27
C PHE A 149 -24.03 70.80 -29.41
N GLU A 150 -24.40 71.81 -30.20
CA GLU A 150 -23.48 72.46 -31.14
C GLU A 150 -22.69 73.58 -30.41
N GLU A 151 -21.50 73.93 -30.89
CA GLU A 151 -20.56 74.84 -30.18
C GLU A 151 -21.15 76.20 -29.74
N ASN A 152 -22.15 76.69 -30.46
CA ASN A 152 -22.72 78.03 -30.28
C ASN A 152 -23.94 78.08 -29.36
N GLU A 153 -24.39 76.95 -28.82
CA GLU A 153 -25.64 76.87 -28.07
C GLU A 153 -25.48 77.14 -26.57
N ILE A 154 -26.57 77.63 -25.95
CA ILE A 154 -26.64 77.85 -24.51
C ILE A 154 -26.93 76.52 -23.83
N ILE A 155 -26.02 76.09 -22.96
CA ILE A 155 -26.11 74.80 -22.26
C ILE A 155 -26.98 74.94 -21.00
N PRO A 156 -28.11 74.20 -20.90
CA PRO A 156 -28.97 74.23 -19.72
C PRO A 156 -28.26 73.69 -18.46
N MET A 157 -28.52 74.30 -17.30
CA MET A 157 -27.98 73.82 -16.01
C MET A 157 -28.51 72.44 -15.60
N THR A 158 -29.64 72.02 -16.17
CA THR A 158 -30.32 70.75 -15.87
C THR A 158 -29.65 69.53 -16.50
N VAL A 159 -28.86 69.71 -17.55
CA VAL A 159 -28.08 68.61 -18.16
C VAL A 159 -26.91 68.27 -17.25
N ARG A 160 -26.66 66.98 -16.95
CA ARG A 160 -25.51 66.60 -16.10
C ARG A 160 -24.18 66.62 -16.86
N ILE A 161 -24.11 65.94 -18.00
CA ILE A 161 -22.91 65.86 -18.84
C ILE A 161 -23.16 66.60 -20.16
N PRO A 162 -22.61 67.81 -20.33
CA PRO A 162 -22.72 68.55 -21.58
C PRO A 162 -21.60 68.14 -22.56
N LEU A 163 -22.00 67.57 -23.69
CA LEU A 163 -21.15 67.27 -24.83
C LEU A 163 -21.32 68.34 -25.91
N LEU A 164 -20.21 68.79 -26.48
CA LEU A 164 -20.18 69.71 -27.60
C LEU A 164 -19.63 68.99 -28.83
N LEU A 165 -20.36 69.04 -29.94
CA LEU A 165 -19.87 68.52 -31.21
C LEU A 165 -18.85 69.52 -31.79
N SER A 166 -17.61 69.06 -31.99
CA SER A 166 -16.48 69.86 -32.48
C SER A 166 -15.57 69.02 -33.38
N ASP A 167 -14.53 69.59 -33.98
CA ASP A 167 -13.58 68.86 -34.83
C ASP A 167 -12.49 68.11 -34.02
N SER A 168 -12.34 68.42 -32.74
CA SER A 168 -11.32 67.86 -31.84
C SER A 168 -11.88 67.46 -30.48
N PHE A 169 -11.19 66.54 -29.79
CA PHE A 169 -11.41 66.30 -28.37
C PHE A 169 -10.77 67.41 -27.57
N GLU A 170 -11.57 68.11 -26.77
CA GLU A 170 -11.12 69.22 -25.93
C GLU A 170 -12.01 69.37 -24.68
N ILE A 171 -11.51 70.11 -23.69
CA ILE A 171 -12.27 70.51 -22.51
C ILE A 171 -12.38 72.03 -22.53
N VAL A 172 -13.62 72.53 -22.55
CA VAL A 172 -13.91 73.96 -22.58
C VAL A 172 -14.79 74.37 -21.40
N GLN A 173 -14.63 75.60 -20.94
CA GLN A 173 -15.50 76.19 -19.93
C GLN A 173 -16.56 77.07 -20.62
N ARG A 174 -17.84 76.74 -20.43
CA ARG A 174 -18.98 77.49 -20.97
C ARG A 174 -20.00 77.75 -19.87
N SER A 175 -20.39 79.01 -19.68
CA SER A 175 -21.36 79.41 -18.66
C SER A 175 -21.04 78.89 -17.25
N GLY A 176 -19.75 78.81 -16.90
CA GLY A 176 -19.28 78.29 -15.61
C GLY A 176 -19.32 76.76 -15.48
N ARG A 177 -19.46 76.03 -16.59
CA ARG A 177 -19.49 74.56 -16.63
C ARG A 177 -18.40 73.98 -17.52
N THR A 178 -17.82 72.89 -17.06
CA THR A 178 -16.94 72.04 -17.86
C THR A 178 -17.78 71.31 -18.92
N CYS A 179 -17.42 71.50 -20.19
CA CYS A 179 -18.04 70.84 -21.33
C CYS A 179 -16.97 70.05 -22.10
N TYR A 180 -17.37 68.90 -22.62
CA TYR A 180 -16.47 67.98 -23.31
C TYR A 180 -16.74 68.03 -24.81
N CYS A 181 -15.77 68.52 -25.57
CA CYS A 181 -15.82 68.55 -27.02
C CYS A 181 -15.50 67.16 -27.58
N VAL A 182 -16.31 66.67 -28.50
CA VAL A 182 -16.18 65.35 -29.11
C VAL A 182 -16.47 65.42 -30.61
N PRO A 183 -15.61 64.87 -31.48
CA PRO A 183 -15.91 64.70 -32.90
C PRO A 183 -17.13 63.86 -33.16
N ALA A 184 -18.01 64.32 -34.05
CA ALA A 184 -19.28 63.65 -34.35
C ALA A 184 -19.07 62.21 -34.89
N ASP A 185 -18.01 61.99 -35.65
CA ASP A 185 -17.59 60.68 -36.16
C ASP A 185 -16.99 59.76 -35.09
N LYS A 186 -16.49 60.33 -33.98
CA LYS A 186 -15.92 59.59 -32.84
C LYS A 186 -16.80 59.56 -31.59
N ILE A 187 -18.05 60.03 -31.68
CA ILE A 187 -18.98 60.06 -30.53
C ILE A 187 -19.26 58.67 -29.93
N GLU A 188 -19.09 57.61 -30.71
CA GLU A 188 -19.20 56.22 -30.24
C GLU A 188 -18.21 55.91 -29.10
N LEU A 189 -17.03 56.55 -29.08
CA LEU A 189 -16.07 56.38 -28.01
C LEU A 189 -16.64 56.87 -26.67
N PHE A 190 -17.36 57.99 -26.69
CA PHE A 190 -18.05 58.50 -25.51
C PHE A 190 -19.15 57.54 -25.06
N TRP A 191 -19.96 57.01 -25.98
CA TRP A 191 -21.02 56.06 -25.61
C TRP A 191 -20.44 54.81 -24.95
N LYS A 192 -19.35 54.23 -25.50
CA LYS A 192 -18.63 53.10 -24.89
C LYS A 192 -18.13 53.42 -23.48
N TYR A 193 -17.55 54.61 -23.29
CA TYR A 193 -17.10 55.07 -21.98
C TYR A 193 -18.27 55.26 -21.01
N TYR A 194 -19.35 55.91 -21.44
CA TYR A 194 -20.50 56.19 -20.58
C TYR A 194 -21.19 54.90 -20.15
N THR A 195 -21.42 53.97 -21.09
CA THR A 195 -21.99 52.65 -20.77
C THR A 195 -21.15 51.93 -19.74
N LEU A 196 -19.81 51.93 -19.90
CA LEU A 196 -18.92 51.34 -18.90
C LEU A 196 -19.05 52.02 -17.52
N GLU A 197 -19.02 53.35 -17.48
CA GLU A 197 -18.94 54.12 -16.23
C GLU A 197 -20.24 54.18 -15.43
N PHE A 198 -21.37 54.33 -16.14
CA PHE A 198 -22.66 54.69 -15.55
C PHE A 198 -23.70 53.57 -15.65
N ALA A 199 -23.55 52.64 -16.59
CA ALA A 199 -24.41 51.46 -16.69
C ALA A 199 -23.75 50.21 -16.09
N GLU A 200 -22.57 49.81 -16.57
CA GLU A 200 -21.94 48.52 -16.22
C GLU A 200 -21.23 48.54 -14.86
N ARG A 201 -20.32 49.49 -14.63
CA ARG A 201 -19.50 49.56 -13.40
C ARG A 201 -20.33 49.64 -12.12
N PRO A 202 -21.45 50.38 -12.06
CA PRO A 202 -22.27 50.41 -10.86
C PRO A 202 -22.93 49.05 -10.56
N ILE A 203 -23.36 48.31 -11.59
CA ILE A 203 -23.90 46.94 -11.44
C ILE A 203 -22.81 46.02 -10.89
N LEU A 204 -21.60 46.08 -11.45
CA LEU A 204 -20.45 45.32 -10.95
C LEU A 204 -20.14 45.63 -9.49
N MET A 205 -20.10 46.91 -9.12
CA MET A 205 -19.86 47.36 -7.75
C MET A 205 -20.92 46.86 -6.77
N GLU A 206 -22.18 46.84 -7.20
CA GLU A 206 -23.30 46.37 -6.40
C GLU A 206 -23.22 44.85 -6.20
N TYR A 207 -22.89 44.08 -7.26
CA TYR A 207 -22.62 42.64 -7.11
C TYR A 207 -21.42 42.39 -6.19
N LEU A 208 -20.30 43.07 -6.39
CA LEU A 208 -19.12 42.95 -5.53
C LEU A 208 -19.45 43.27 -4.07
N THR A 209 -20.32 44.27 -3.84
CA THR A 209 -20.74 44.65 -2.50
C THR A 209 -21.63 43.59 -1.89
N ALA A 210 -22.66 43.12 -2.61
CA ALA A 210 -23.55 42.08 -2.14
C ALA A 210 -22.80 40.77 -1.84
N LEU A 211 -21.94 40.31 -2.75
CA LEU A 211 -21.16 39.08 -2.61
C LEU A 211 -20.18 39.12 -1.42
N ARG A 212 -19.72 40.30 -0.98
CA ARG A 212 -18.89 40.43 0.23
C ARG A 212 -19.63 40.08 1.53
N TYR A 213 -20.96 40.19 1.55
CA TYR A 213 -21.77 39.93 2.75
C TYR A 213 -22.46 38.57 2.71
N VAL A 214 -22.32 37.81 1.62
CA VAL A 214 -22.84 36.46 1.52
C VAL A 214 -21.80 35.45 2.00
N GLN A 215 -22.27 34.38 2.65
CA GLN A 215 -21.43 33.22 2.97
C GLN A 215 -21.21 32.37 1.72
N LEU A 216 -20.20 32.74 0.94
CA LEU A 216 -19.74 31.95 -0.20
C LEU A 216 -19.07 30.66 0.27
N ASN A 217 -19.20 29.58 -0.49
CA ASN A 217 -18.40 28.39 -0.24
C ASN A 217 -16.91 28.65 -0.54
N ASN A 218 -16.01 27.76 -0.10
CA ASN A 218 -14.56 27.98 -0.23
C ASN A 218 -14.13 28.20 -1.69
N MET A 219 -14.71 27.44 -2.63
CA MET A 219 -14.41 27.54 -4.05
C MET A 219 -14.88 28.87 -4.65
N GLN A 220 -16.13 29.27 -4.38
CA GLN A 220 -16.70 30.56 -4.78
C GLN A 220 -15.93 31.73 -4.16
N THR A 221 -15.46 31.60 -2.93
CA THR A 221 -14.65 32.62 -2.26
C THR A 221 -13.33 32.86 -2.99
N VAL A 222 -12.65 31.78 -3.41
CA VAL A 222 -11.43 31.87 -4.20
C VAL A 222 -11.71 32.53 -5.56
N GLU A 223 -12.76 32.08 -6.26
CA GLU A 223 -13.15 32.65 -7.55
C GLU A 223 -13.49 34.15 -7.45
N PHE A 224 -14.29 34.52 -6.45
CA PHE A 224 -14.66 35.91 -6.18
C PHE A 224 -13.44 36.78 -5.90
N ASN A 225 -12.51 36.30 -5.06
CA ASN A 225 -11.29 37.05 -4.76
C ASN A 225 -10.37 37.17 -5.99
N ALA A 226 -10.25 36.11 -6.81
CA ALA A 226 -9.49 36.16 -8.06
C ALA A 226 -9.99 37.27 -9.00
N ILE A 227 -11.31 37.34 -9.15
CA ILE A 227 -11.97 38.36 -9.97
C ILE A 227 -11.79 39.77 -9.37
N LYS A 228 -12.11 39.92 -8.08
CA LYS A 228 -12.05 41.21 -7.36
C LYS A 228 -10.62 41.78 -7.32
N ASP A 229 -9.62 40.94 -7.09
CA ASP A 229 -8.21 41.35 -6.98
C ASP A 229 -7.49 41.34 -8.35
N ASN A 230 -8.19 40.96 -9.42
CA ASN A 230 -7.68 40.86 -10.78
C ASN A 230 -6.41 39.99 -10.88
N ARG A 231 -6.38 38.89 -10.13
CA ARG A 231 -5.21 38.00 -10.01
C ARG A 231 -5.64 36.54 -10.14
N PRO A 232 -4.86 35.70 -10.86
CA PRO A 232 -5.15 34.27 -10.89
C PRO A 232 -5.12 33.66 -9.48
N ALA A 233 -6.06 32.76 -9.21
CA ALA A 233 -6.07 31.96 -8.00
C ALA A 233 -6.51 30.52 -8.30
N TYR A 234 -6.34 29.63 -7.33
CA TYR A 234 -6.82 28.25 -7.42
C TYR A 234 -7.42 27.81 -6.10
N TYR A 235 -8.35 26.88 -6.19
CA TYR A 235 -8.92 26.15 -5.06
C TYR A 235 -8.42 24.71 -5.14
N ILE A 236 -8.02 24.18 -3.99
CA ILE A 236 -7.83 22.75 -3.79
C ILE A 236 -8.40 22.38 -2.43
N ASN A 237 -9.13 21.28 -2.36
CA ASN A 237 -9.59 20.75 -1.08
C ASN A 237 -8.41 20.33 -0.18
N ASP A 238 -8.73 20.00 1.06
CA ASP A 238 -7.73 19.46 1.96
C ASP A 238 -7.32 18.06 1.51
N ILE A 239 -6.01 17.87 1.34
CA ILE A 239 -5.44 16.61 0.86
C ILE A 239 -4.80 15.95 2.07
N PRO A 240 -5.09 14.68 2.35
CA PRO A 240 -4.50 13.98 3.48
C PRO A 240 -2.97 13.92 3.34
N SER A 241 -2.26 14.13 4.43
CA SER A 241 -0.79 13.97 4.46
C SER A 241 -0.36 12.51 4.48
N VAL A 242 -1.26 11.61 4.88
CA VAL A 242 -1.02 10.17 5.02
C VAL A 242 -2.25 9.40 4.54
N ILE A 243 -2.04 8.33 3.77
CA ILE A 243 -3.10 7.44 3.30
C ILE A 243 -2.58 5.99 3.27
N ASP A 244 -3.44 5.01 3.53
CA ASP A 244 -3.08 3.61 3.38
C ASP A 244 -3.03 3.21 1.90
N LYS A 245 -2.27 2.17 1.58
CA LYS A 245 -2.21 1.60 0.23
C LYS A 245 -3.59 1.09 -0.20
N ASP A 246 -3.92 1.26 -1.48
CA ASP A 246 -5.17 0.82 -2.12
C ASP A 246 -6.43 1.60 -1.68
N GLU A 247 -6.25 2.63 -0.86
CA GLU A 247 -7.30 3.59 -0.49
C GLU A 247 -7.38 4.75 -1.48
N SER A 248 -8.50 5.49 -1.43
CA SER A 248 -8.74 6.62 -2.33
C SER A 248 -9.14 7.89 -1.56
N PHE A 249 -8.83 9.05 -2.13
CA PHE A 249 -9.19 10.35 -1.57
C PHE A 249 -9.70 11.29 -2.65
N ALA A 250 -10.58 12.22 -2.25
CA ALA A 250 -11.11 13.22 -3.16
C ALA A 250 -10.05 14.29 -3.46
N VAL A 251 -9.95 14.67 -4.72
CA VAL A 251 -9.15 15.78 -5.22
C VAL A 251 -10.08 16.72 -5.98
N ASP A 252 -10.53 17.79 -5.30
CA ASP A 252 -11.33 18.84 -5.90
C ASP A 252 -10.43 20.06 -6.14
N PHE A 253 -9.92 20.16 -7.35
CA PHE A 253 -9.05 21.24 -7.80
C PHE A 253 -9.76 22.08 -8.85
N ARG A 254 -9.73 23.40 -8.68
CA ARG A 254 -10.17 24.36 -9.70
C ARG A 254 -9.21 25.53 -9.83
N SER A 255 -8.98 25.96 -11.06
CA SER A 255 -8.18 27.13 -11.38
C SER A 255 -9.06 28.28 -11.87
N PHE A 256 -8.70 29.51 -11.49
CA PHE A 256 -9.38 30.73 -11.89
C PHE A 256 -8.33 31.74 -12.40
N PRO A 257 -8.24 31.99 -13.72
CA PRO A 257 -8.94 31.35 -14.83
C PRO A 257 -8.63 29.85 -14.97
N GLU A 258 -9.45 29.12 -15.73
CA GLU A 258 -9.36 27.64 -15.86
C GLU A 258 -7.97 27.12 -16.28
N ASN A 259 -7.24 27.90 -17.06
CA ASN A 259 -5.91 27.51 -17.59
C ASN A 259 -4.73 28.17 -16.86
N ALA A 260 -4.98 28.85 -15.73
CA ALA A 260 -3.92 29.54 -14.99
C ALA A 260 -3.06 28.59 -14.16
N PHE A 261 -3.66 27.52 -13.64
CA PHE A 261 -3.00 26.51 -12.82
C PHE A 261 -3.38 25.10 -13.27
N SER A 262 -2.44 24.18 -13.08
CA SER A 262 -2.64 22.75 -13.32
C SER A 262 -2.15 21.94 -12.12
N LEU A 263 -2.77 20.78 -11.91
CA LEU A 263 -2.36 19.84 -10.87
C LEU A 263 -1.46 18.77 -11.49
N LYS A 264 -0.29 18.55 -10.88
CA LYS A 264 0.70 17.56 -11.30
C LYS A 264 1.14 16.73 -10.10
N ILE A 265 1.19 15.42 -10.28
CA ILE A 265 1.79 14.49 -9.30
C ILE A 265 3.22 14.22 -9.76
N GLU A 266 4.18 14.30 -8.84
CA GLU A 266 5.58 14.02 -9.18
C GLU A 266 5.83 12.53 -9.49
N ASP A 267 5.32 11.65 -8.64
CA ASP A 267 5.45 10.19 -8.80
C ASP A 267 4.07 9.52 -8.94
N THR A 268 3.75 9.13 -10.17
CA THR A 268 2.48 8.46 -10.53
C THR A 268 2.45 6.97 -10.19
N ASP A 269 3.58 6.39 -9.81
CA ASP A 269 3.66 4.99 -9.35
C ASP A 269 3.25 4.88 -7.88
N ILE A 270 3.37 5.96 -7.10
CA ILE A 270 2.91 6.05 -5.71
C ILE A 270 1.43 6.45 -5.67
N ILE A 271 1.03 7.50 -6.39
CA ILE A 271 -0.37 7.98 -6.44
C ILE A 271 -0.77 8.30 -7.87
N GLU A 272 -1.94 7.83 -8.28
CA GLU A 272 -2.54 8.19 -9.57
C GLU A 272 -3.82 9.00 -9.34
N CYS A 273 -3.97 10.16 -10.00
CA CYS A 273 -5.24 10.88 -10.02
C CYS A 273 -6.04 10.53 -11.28
N GLN A 274 -7.27 10.08 -11.09
CA GLN A 274 -8.26 9.84 -12.14
C GLN A 274 -9.45 10.77 -11.92
N GLY A 275 -9.53 11.84 -12.72
CA GLY A 275 -10.52 12.90 -12.51
C GLY A 275 -10.34 13.55 -11.14
N ASN A 276 -11.40 13.52 -10.32
CA ASN A 276 -11.41 14.12 -8.98
C ASN A 276 -11.07 13.12 -7.85
N MET A 277 -10.43 12.00 -8.16
CA MET A 277 -10.05 10.98 -7.17
C MET A 277 -8.57 10.64 -7.29
N GLY A 278 -7.84 10.70 -6.17
CA GLY A 278 -6.49 10.17 -6.03
C GLY A 278 -6.53 8.74 -5.48
N LEU A 279 -5.83 7.83 -6.14
CA LEU A 279 -5.70 6.42 -5.76
C LEU A 279 -4.26 6.15 -5.30
N SER A 280 -4.08 5.58 -4.10
CA SER A 280 -2.78 5.16 -3.61
C SER A 280 -2.41 3.77 -4.15
N LYS A 281 -1.21 3.64 -4.75
CA LYS A 281 -0.75 2.42 -5.41
C LYS A 281 0.38 1.74 -4.67
N ASN A 282 1.51 2.44 -4.53
CA ASN A 282 2.71 1.87 -3.93
C ASN A 282 3.10 2.67 -2.69
N PRO A 283 3.62 2.01 -1.63
CA PRO A 283 4.11 2.70 -0.45
C PRO A 283 5.27 3.65 -0.80
N GLY A 284 5.25 4.85 -0.22
CA GLY A 284 6.24 5.89 -0.50
C GLY A 284 5.69 7.29 -0.24
N ALA A 285 6.55 8.30 -0.35
CA ALA A 285 6.15 9.70 -0.25
C ALA A 285 6.26 10.37 -1.62
N THR A 286 5.25 11.15 -2.00
CA THR A 286 5.21 11.91 -3.25
C THR A 286 4.68 13.32 -3.01
N LEU A 287 4.87 14.20 -3.99
CA LEU A 287 4.37 15.57 -3.97
C LEU A 287 3.24 15.75 -4.98
N ILE A 288 2.19 16.43 -4.52
CA ILE A 288 1.14 16.99 -5.37
C ILE A 288 1.45 18.47 -5.56
N CYS A 289 1.80 18.82 -6.79
CA CYS A 289 2.27 20.13 -7.19
C CYS A 289 1.17 20.87 -7.95
N ILE A 290 0.98 22.14 -7.62
CA ILE A 290 0.15 23.07 -8.37
C ILE A 290 1.09 23.95 -9.17
N CYS A 291 1.03 23.78 -10.49
CA CYS A 291 1.91 24.45 -11.43
C CYS A 291 1.19 25.62 -12.09
N ASP A 292 1.91 26.72 -12.34
CA ASP A 292 1.39 27.85 -13.12
C ASP A 292 1.34 27.52 -14.63
N ASN A 293 0.93 28.50 -15.44
CA ASN A 293 0.85 28.38 -16.90
C ASN A 293 2.21 28.24 -17.61
N LYS A 294 3.33 28.43 -16.91
CA LYS A 294 4.69 28.17 -17.41
C LYS A 294 5.17 26.78 -17.02
N GLY A 295 4.42 26.06 -16.19
CA GLY A 295 4.78 24.75 -15.66
C GLY A 295 5.65 24.82 -14.40
N GLU A 296 5.83 26.00 -13.81
CA GLU A 296 6.60 26.16 -12.56
C GLU A 296 5.73 25.78 -11.36
N CYS A 297 6.26 24.98 -10.43
CA CYS A 297 5.54 24.59 -9.22
C CYS A 297 5.44 25.78 -8.26
N VAL A 298 4.21 26.26 -8.03
CA VAL A 298 3.93 27.38 -7.12
C VAL A 298 3.72 26.88 -5.70
N VAL A 299 3.07 25.73 -5.53
CA VAL A 299 2.79 25.09 -4.24
C VAL A 299 2.89 23.58 -4.37
N SER A 300 3.47 22.94 -3.36
CA SER A 300 3.55 21.48 -3.24
C SER A 300 2.95 21.01 -1.91
N LYS A 301 2.13 19.96 -1.94
CA LYS A 301 1.69 19.22 -0.75
C LYS A 301 2.32 17.83 -0.74
N SER A 302 2.90 17.41 0.39
CA SER A 302 3.40 16.06 0.55
C SER A 302 2.32 15.10 1.00
N ILE A 303 2.35 13.89 0.45
CA ILE A 303 1.46 12.79 0.81
C ILE A 303 2.27 11.50 0.90
N THR A 304 2.03 10.74 1.96
CA THR A 304 2.74 9.48 2.23
C THR A 304 1.75 8.32 2.18
N VAL A 305 2.03 7.35 1.31
CA VAL A 305 1.29 6.09 1.21
C VAL A 305 1.93 5.06 2.13
N ILE A 306 1.16 4.55 3.08
CA ILE A 306 1.59 3.51 4.03
C ILE A 306 1.10 2.15 3.53
N GLY A 307 2.04 1.23 3.29
CA GLY A 307 1.72 -0.17 3.02
C GLY A 307 1.84 -0.99 4.28
N HIS A 308 0.79 -1.74 4.63
CA HIS A 308 0.84 -2.68 5.73
C HIS A 308 1.39 -4.04 5.29
N GLN A 309 2.35 -4.57 6.04
CA GLN A 309 2.92 -5.89 5.77
C GLN A 309 2.60 -6.83 6.94
N TYR A 310 1.80 -7.86 6.67
CA TYR A 310 1.39 -8.87 7.64
C TYR A 310 2.02 -10.24 7.33
N ILE A 311 2.07 -11.14 8.31
CA ILE A 311 2.57 -12.49 8.12
C ILE A 311 1.73 -13.22 7.06
N GLU A 312 2.40 -13.81 6.07
CA GLU A 312 1.82 -14.59 5.00
C GLU A 312 2.01 -16.10 5.22
N GLU A 313 3.07 -16.50 5.93
CA GLU A 313 3.35 -17.89 6.26
C GLU A 313 3.96 -18.04 7.66
N ILE A 314 3.52 -19.06 8.39
CA ILE A 314 4.07 -19.48 9.68
C ILE A 314 4.56 -20.92 9.54
N ARG A 315 5.83 -21.18 9.84
CA ARG A 315 6.41 -22.52 9.85
C ARG A 315 6.90 -22.88 11.25
N LEU A 316 6.39 -23.99 11.78
CA LEU A 316 6.78 -24.55 13.08
C LEU A 316 7.83 -25.65 12.87
N ILE A 317 8.97 -25.54 13.57
CA ILE A 317 10.10 -26.48 13.44
C ILE A 317 10.38 -27.11 14.81
N PRO A 318 9.84 -28.31 15.10
CA PRO A 318 10.21 -29.04 16.30
C PRO A 318 11.60 -29.67 16.15
N ARG A 319 12.39 -29.66 17.23
CA ARG A 319 13.71 -30.35 17.31
C ARG A 319 13.63 -31.70 18.04
N PHE A 320 12.44 -32.29 18.08
CA PHE A 320 12.12 -33.54 18.75
C PHE A 320 11.04 -34.29 17.95
N GLU A 321 11.00 -35.62 18.09
CA GLU A 321 9.95 -36.46 17.48
C GLU A 321 8.76 -36.65 18.45
N TYR A 322 9.05 -36.81 19.73
CA TYR A 322 8.11 -36.87 20.84
C TYR A 322 8.78 -36.28 22.10
N LEU A 323 8.00 -36.05 23.15
CA LEU A 323 8.53 -35.63 24.45
C LEU A 323 8.29 -36.72 25.50
N LYS A 324 9.22 -36.84 26.46
CA LYS A 324 8.99 -37.64 27.67
C LYS A 324 8.30 -36.78 28.73
N ARG A 325 7.59 -37.41 29.66
CA ARG A 325 6.96 -36.71 30.78
C ARG A 325 7.98 -35.83 31.53
N SER A 326 7.61 -34.59 31.83
CA SER A 326 8.44 -33.58 32.48
C SER A 326 9.62 -33.03 31.67
N GLU A 327 9.76 -33.44 30.40
CA GLU A 327 10.73 -32.86 29.47
C GLU A 327 10.33 -31.42 29.10
N ARG A 328 11.33 -30.57 28.91
CA ARG A 328 11.19 -29.19 28.46
C ARG A 328 11.90 -29.02 27.12
N ASN A 329 11.24 -28.35 26.19
CA ASN A 329 11.79 -28.09 24.86
C ASN A 329 11.25 -26.76 24.33
N CYS A 330 11.61 -26.40 23.10
CA CYS A 330 11.02 -25.26 22.41
C CYS A 330 10.69 -25.61 20.95
N ILE A 331 9.77 -24.85 20.36
CA ILE A 331 9.42 -24.93 18.94
C ILE A 331 9.95 -23.67 18.28
N ASP A 332 10.84 -23.83 17.31
CA ASP A 332 11.30 -22.69 16.52
C ASP A 332 10.19 -22.26 15.56
N VAL A 333 9.94 -20.96 15.48
CA VAL A 333 8.95 -20.37 14.58
C VAL A 333 9.66 -19.54 13.52
N VAL A 334 9.39 -19.83 12.25
CA VAL A 334 9.87 -19.04 11.12
C VAL A 334 8.67 -18.31 10.49
N LEU A 335 8.79 -16.99 10.39
CA LEU A 335 7.76 -16.10 9.85
C LEU A 335 8.20 -15.57 8.48
N THR A 336 7.26 -15.58 7.52
CA THR A 336 7.47 -14.96 6.21
C THR A 336 6.37 -13.95 5.95
N PRO A 337 6.69 -12.66 5.73
CA PRO A 337 8.01 -12.03 5.90
C PRO A 337 8.38 -11.87 7.40
N LEU A 338 9.68 -11.83 7.70
CA LEU A 338 10.16 -11.75 9.10
C LEU A 338 9.84 -10.40 9.76
N ASN A 339 9.80 -9.32 8.97
CA ASN A 339 9.56 -7.95 9.41
C ASN A 339 8.07 -7.54 9.34
N ALA A 340 7.15 -8.51 9.36
CA ALA A 340 5.72 -8.25 9.42
C ALA A 340 5.33 -7.50 10.71
N GLU A 341 4.30 -6.65 10.64
CA GLU A 341 3.82 -5.83 11.76
C GLU A 341 3.24 -6.66 12.92
N ASP A 342 2.70 -7.83 12.61
CA ASP A 342 2.15 -8.79 13.57
C ASP A 342 3.14 -9.86 14.03
N ALA A 343 4.44 -9.75 13.66
CA ALA A 343 5.48 -10.71 14.05
C ALA A 343 5.62 -10.91 15.57
N ASN A 344 5.39 -9.86 16.36
CA ASN A 344 5.47 -9.91 17.83
C ASN A 344 4.10 -10.11 18.51
N LYS A 345 3.05 -10.44 17.74
CA LYS A 345 1.66 -10.55 18.22
C LYS A 345 1.08 -11.94 17.93
N LEU A 346 1.92 -12.97 17.90
CA LEU A 346 1.49 -14.35 17.68
C LEU A 346 0.60 -14.84 18.82
N VAL A 347 -0.46 -15.56 18.46
CA VAL A 347 -1.37 -16.19 19.43
C VAL A 347 -1.16 -17.70 19.43
N TRP A 348 -0.79 -18.24 20.58
CA TRP A 348 -0.58 -19.67 20.78
C TRP A 348 -1.82 -20.31 21.42
N LYS A 349 -2.25 -21.44 20.86
CA LYS A 349 -3.36 -22.24 21.40
C LYS A 349 -2.95 -23.70 21.50
N ASN A 350 -3.27 -24.33 22.62
CA ASN A 350 -3.08 -25.76 22.82
C ASN A 350 -4.43 -26.46 22.95
N SER A 351 -4.61 -27.57 22.22
CA SER A 351 -5.82 -28.40 22.29
C SER A 351 -5.95 -29.18 23.60
N ASN A 352 -4.85 -29.48 24.30
CA ASN A 352 -4.87 -30.26 25.54
C ASN A 352 -3.83 -29.76 26.56
N PRO A 353 -4.18 -28.76 27.39
CA PRO A 353 -3.29 -28.20 28.43
C PRO A 353 -2.87 -29.17 29.54
N ASN A 354 -3.57 -30.29 29.71
CA ASN A 354 -3.21 -31.31 30.71
C ASN A 354 -2.06 -32.21 30.23
N VAL A 355 -1.94 -32.40 28.90
CA VAL A 355 -0.87 -33.20 28.28
C VAL A 355 0.41 -32.38 28.14
N LEU A 356 0.28 -31.11 27.75
CA LEU A 356 1.41 -30.24 27.43
C LEU A 356 1.07 -28.80 27.78
N GLN A 357 2.04 -28.01 28.21
CA GLN A 357 1.92 -26.56 28.34
C GLN A 357 2.84 -25.87 27.34
N ILE A 358 2.41 -24.71 26.85
CA ILE A 358 3.20 -23.86 25.97
C ILE A 358 3.05 -22.40 26.39
N ASP A 359 4.14 -21.63 26.36
CA ASP A 359 4.14 -20.20 26.59
C ASP A 359 4.12 -19.38 25.28
N GLU A 360 4.04 -18.06 25.41
CA GLU A 360 3.98 -17.13 24.27
C GLU A 360 5.26 -17.10 23.41
N ASN A 361 6.37 -17.65 23.94
CA ASN A 361 7.66 -17.73 23.25
C ASN A 361 7.87 -19.10 22.58
N GLY A 362 6.89 -20.00 22.63
CA GLY A 362 7.00 -21.34 22.06
C GLY A 362 7.77 -22.34 22.93
N ASN A 363 8.01 -22.03 24.21
CA ASN A 363 8.60 -22.99 25.15
C ASN A 363 7.53 -23.95 25.64
N ILE A 364 7.86 -25.24 25.64
CA ILE A 364 6.92 -26.31 25.97
C ILE A 364 7.38 -27.14 27.17
N ILE A 365 6.40 -27.59 27.95
CA ILE A 365 6.59 -28.49 29.09
C ILE A 365 5.62 -29.66 28.94
N ALA A 366 6.15 -30.88 28.86
CA ALA A 366 5.34 -32.09 28.83
C ALA A 366 4.85 -32.48 30.24
N LEU A 367 3.55 -32.72 30.39
CA LEU A 367 2.91 -32.96 31.69
C LEU A 367 2.39 -34.39 31.86
N GLU A 368 1.59 -34.84 30.89
CA GLU A 368 0.94 -36.16 30.89
C GLU A 368 1.06 -36.81 29.52
N ASN A 369 0.95 -38.13 29.49
CA ASN A 369 1.06 -38.89 28.24
C ASN A 369 -0.16 -38.62 27.35
N GLY A 370 0.05 -38.48 26.06
CA GLY A 370 -1.03 -38.26 25.11
C GLY A 370 -0.61 -37.41 23.91
N LYS A 371 -1.59 -36.93 23.16
CA LYS A 371 -1.38 -36.05 22.00
C LYS A 371 -2.01 -34.69 22.26
N ALA A 372 -1.27 -33.66 21.91
CA ALA A 372 -1.71 -32.27 21.98
C ALA A 372 -1.39 -31.58 20.64
N THR A 373 -2.35 -30.84 20.10
CA THR A 373 -2.15 -30.02 18.92
C THR A 373 -1.93 -28.59 19.36
N ILE A 374 -0.80 -28.03 18.93
CA ILE A 374 -0.47 -26.63 19.09
C ILE A 374 -0.83 -25.90 17.80
N THR A 375 -1.51 -24.76 17.93
CA THR A 375 -1.82 -23.85 16.84
C THR A 375 -1.23 -22.48 17.13
N VAL A 376 -0.53 -21.92 16.15
CA VAL A 376 0.01 -20.56 16.18
C VAL A 376 -0.70 -19.74 15.12
N SER A 377 -1.23 -18.59 15.49
CA SER A 377 -1.94 -17.70 14.58
C SER A 377 -1.28 -16.32 14.54
N GLY A 378 -1.06 -15.81 13.32
CA GLY A 378 -0.89 -14.38 13.06
C GLY A 378 -2.24 -13.74 12.75
N GLN A 379 -2.24 -12.53 12.20
CA GLN A 379 -3.48 -11.80 11.91
C GLN A 379 -4.29 -12.42 10.77
N LYS A 380 -3.62 -12.95 9.73
CA LYS A 380 -4.26 -13.50 8.53
C LYS A 380 -4.11 -15.01 8.36
N VAL A 381 -3.12 -15.62 9.00
CA VAL A 381 -2.71 -17.02 8.77
C VAL A 381 -2.49 -17.78 10.08
N ASN A 382 -2.51 -19.12 10.00
CA ASN A 382 -2.20 -19.99 11.13
C ASN A 382 -1.42 -21.23 10.71
N ALA A 383 -0.76 -21.87 11.67
CA ALA A 383 -0.06 -23.14 11.51
C ALA A 383 -0.32 -24.04 12.71
N SER A 384 -0.33 -25.36 12.49
CA SER A 384 -0.55 -26.34 13.55
C SER A 384 0.48 -27.46 13.55
N LEU A 385 0.83 -27.92 14.75
CA LEU A 385 1.75 -29.03 15.00
C LEU A 385 1.15 -29.98 16.03
N VAL A 386 1.15 -31.28 15.74
CA VAL A 386 0.74 -32.32 16.70
C VAL A 386 1.98 -32.82 17.44
N ILE A 387 1.92 -32.80 18.77
CA ILE A 387 2.98 -33.27 19.66
C ILE A 387 2.48 -34.46 20.44
N GLU A 388 3.31 -35.50 20.50
CA GLU A 388 3.08 -36.70 21.27
C GLU A 388 3.97 -36.70 22.52
N VAL A 389 3.37 -36.88 23.69
CA VAL A 389 4.07 -37.09 24.96
C VAL A 389 3.98 -38.57 25.30
N LYS A 390 5.14 -39.23 25.36
CA LYS A 390 5.27 -40.65 25.68
C LYS A 390 5.64 -40.88 27.15
N PRO A 391 5.20 -42.01 27.74
CA PRO A 391 5.61 -42.38 29.09
C PRO A 391 7.12 -42.64 29.20
N VAL A 392 7.61 -42.50 30.42
CA VAL A 392 8.93 -42.98 30.81
C VAL A 392 8.88 -44.50 30.97
N LEU A 393 9.93 -45.19 30.52
CA LEU A 393 10.10 -46.62 30.71
C LEU A 393 10.19 -46.96 32.21
N GLN A 394 9.33 -47.86 32.70
CA GLN A 394 9.25 -48.27 34.10
C GLN A 394 9.63 -49.74 34.33
N GLY A 395 9.44 -50.58 33.32
CA GLY A 395 9.76 -52.01 33.39
C GLY A 395 10.32 -52.51 32.08
N LEU A 396 11.37 -53.32 32.20
CA LEU A 396 12.04 -53.98 31.09
C LEU A 396 12.29 -55.44 31.50
N ARG A 397 11.68 -56.40 30.80
CA ARG A 397 11.89 -57.83 31.07
C ARG A 397 11.95 -58.62 29.78
N PHE A 398 12.67 -59.72 29.76
CA PHE A 398 12.60 -60.65 28.64
C PHE A 398 11.35 -61.52 28.73
N VAL A 399 10.70 -61.75 27.58
CA VAL A 399 9.63 -62.74 27.47
C VAL A 399 10.18 -64.14 27.75
N GLN A 400 11.40 -64.44 27.26
CA GLN A 400 12.11 -65.69 27.53
C GLN A 400 13.19 -65.50 28.60
N GLN A 401 13.09 -66.21 29.73
CA GLN A 401 14.11 -66.13 30.80
C GLN A 401 15.35 -66.99 30.52
N SER A 402 15.17 -68.07 29.76
CA SER A 402 16.26 -68.95 29.34
C SER A 402 15.96 -69.60 28.00
N VAL A 403 16.98 -69.76 27.16
CA VAL A 403 16.86 -70.38 25.84
C VAL A 403 17.97 -71.39 25.63
N ARG A 404 17.61 -72.57 25.09
CA ARG A 404 18.56 -73.57 24.61
C ARG A 404 18.54 -73.61 23.08
N LEU A 405 19.71 -73.49 22.45
CA LEU A 405 19.87 -73.47 21.00
C LEU A 405 20.84 -74.56 20.55
N LYS A 406 20.53 -75.25 19.46
CA LYS A 406 21.51 -76.11 18.77
C LYS A 406 22.42 -75.27 17.90
N ASN A 407 23.63 -75.78 17.60
CA ASN A 407 24.59 -75.07 16.75
C ASN A 407 23.97 -74.61 15.41
N GLY A 408 24.08 -73.31 15.14
CA GLY A 408 23.54 -72.64 13.95
C GLY A 408 22.06 -72.26 14.01
N GLU A 409 21.35 -72.55 15.10
CA GLU A 409 19.96 -72.09 15.28
C GLU A 409 19.89 -70.59 15.55
N THR A 410 18.74 -69.99 15.22
CA THR A 410 18.48 -68.56 15.40
C THR A 410 17.16 -68.38 16.14
N ILE A 411 17.12 -67.44 17.08
CA ILE A 411 15.92 -67.05 17.83
C ILE A 411 15.81 -65.53 17.90
N ILE A 412 14.59 -65.02 18.08
CA ILE A 412 14.34 -63.61 18.39
C ILE A 412 13.98 -63.51 19.87
N LEU A 413 14.81 -62.80 20.63
CA LEU A 413 14.49 -62.40 22.00
C LEU A 413 13.65 -61.13 21.95
N GLU A 414 12.56 -61.12 22.71
CA GLU A 414 11.64 -60.00 22.82
C GLU A 414 11.64 -59.47 24.25
N CYS A 415 11.71 -58.15 24.38
CA CYS A 415 11.53 -57.45 25.63
C CYS A 415 10.06 -57.07 25.79
N ASP A 416 9.47 -57.43 26.92
CA ASP A 416 8.20 -56.89 27.37
C ASP A 416 8.45 -55.59 28.15
N ILE A 417 7.71 -54.56 27.77
CA ILE A 417 7.98 -53.15 28.08
C ILE A 417 6.79 -52.62 28.87
N THR A 418 7.08 -52.02 30.03
CA THR A 418 6.05 -51.38 30.86
C THR A 418 6.35 -49.89 30.98
N PRO A 419 5.41 -49.01 30.57
CA PRO A 419 4.21 -49.29 29.77
C PRO A 419 4.53 -49.62 28.30
N PRO A 420 3.62 -50.27 27.54
CA PRO A 420 3.91 -50.79 26.19
C PRO A 420 4.26 -49.74 25.12
N ASP A 421 3.89 -48.49 25.33
CA ASP A 421 4.13 -47.33 24.47
C ASP A 421 5.38 -46.53 24.85
N ALA A 422 6.13 -46.99 25.86
CA ALA A 422 7.39 -46.37 26.25
C ALA A 422 8.43 -46.48 25.11
N PRO A 423 9.24 -45.43 24.88
CA PRO A 423 10.28 -45.47 23.85
C PRO A 423 11.34 -46.53 24.13
N THR A 424 11.82 -47.20 23.08
CA THR A 424 12.76 -48.33 23.17
C THR A 424 13.93 -48.25 22.20
N GLU A 425 13.99 -47.20 21.38
CA GLU A 425 15.02 -47.01 20.35
C GLU A 425 16.44 -46.86 20.92
N ASN A 426 16.56 -46.46 22.19
CA ASN A 426 17.83 -46.25 22.89
C ASN A 426 18.27 -47.44 23.75
N LEU A 427 17.57 -48.59 23.69
CA LEU A 427 17.95 -49.78 24.45
C LEU A 427 19.29 -50.36 23.97
N THR A 428 20.16 -50.67 24.92
CA THR A 428 21.48 -51.26 24.64
C THR A 428 21.47 -52.75 24.89
N TRP A 429 22.01 -53.51 23.94
CA TRP A 429 22.07 -54.97 23.99
C TRP A 429 23.50 -55.47 24.09
N GLU A 430 23.74 -56.41 24.99
CA GLU A 430 25.06 -56.98 25.26
C GLU A 430 24.97 -58.50 25.38
N LEU A 431 25.98 -59.21 24.89
CA LEU A 431 26.18 -60.63 25.12
C LEU A 431 27.53 -60.82 25.81
N ASP A 432 27.54 -61.45 26.99
CA ASP A 432 28.75 -61.65 27.78
C ASP A 432 29.73 -62.64 27.13
N ASN A 433 29.22 -63.71 26.53
CA ASN A 433 29.98 -64.76 25.90
C ASN A 433 29.80 -64.73 24.38
N LYS A 434 30.61 -63.91 23.72
CA LYS A 434 30.55 -63.69 22.27
C LYS A 434 31.08 -64.87 21.44
N THR A 435 31.66 -65.91 22.06
CA THR A 435 32.15 -67.09 21.31
C THR A 435 31.05 -68.09 20.99
N ILE A 436 29.99 -68.12 21.81
CA ILE A 436 28.90 -69.10 21.68
C ILE A 436 27.73 -68.59 20.85
N ALA A 437 27.56 -67.28 20.68
CA ALA A 437 26.50 -66.69 19.88
C ALA A 437 26.87 -65.27 19.43
N SER A 438 26.11 -64.73 18.47
CA SER A 438 26.12 -63.31 18.09
C SER A 438 24.73 -62.72 18.21
N ILE A 439 24.64 -61.41 18.48
CA ILE A 439 23.38 -60.69 18.63
C ILE A 439 23.22 -59.60 17.56
N ASN A 440 21.98 -59.34 17.15
CA ASN A 440 21.62 -58.31 16.19
C ASN A 440 20.32 -57.61 16.64
N PRO A 441 20.41 -56.46 17.34
CA PRO A 441 19.25 -55.70 17.80
C PRO A 441 18.44 -55.11 16.65
N SER A 442 17.12 -55.03 16.82
CA SER A 442 16.23 -54.39 15.85
C SER A 442 16.29 -52.87 15.93
N LYS A 443 15.86 -52.18 14.86
CA LYS A 443 15.78 -50.71 14.80
C LYS A 443 14.91 -50.10 15.90
N TYR A 444 13.84 -50.80 16.30
CA TYR A 444 12.93 -50.35 17.37
C TYR A 444 13.41 -50.76 18.77
N GLY A 445 14.54 -51.47 18.89
CA GLY A 445 15.24 -51.75 20.15
C GLY A 445 14.57 -52.77 21.09
N ASN A 446 13.28 -53.04 20.98
CA ASN A 446 12.55 -53.99 21.84
C ASN A 446 12.75 -55.49 21.47
N ARG A 447 13.38 -55.78 20.34
CA ARG A 447 13.68 -57.15 19.88
C ARG A 447 15.12 -57.29 19.43
N CYS A 448 15.69 -58.48 19.62
CA CYS A 448 17.05 -58.81 19.22
C CYS A 448 17.14 -60.23 18.68
N GLN A 449 17.76 -60.38 17.51
CA GLN A 449 18.04 -61.69 16.94
C GLN A 449 19.33 -62.25 17.57
N VAL A 450 19.27 -63.49 18.03
CA VAL A 450 20.41 -64.23 18.58
C VAL A 450 20.69 -65.42 17.68
N ILE A 451 21.93 -65.53 17.20
CA ILE A 451 22.39 -66.56 16.28
C ILE A 451 23.42 -67.42 17.02
N ALA A 452 23.12 -68.70 17.23
CA ALA A 452 24.01 -69.62 17.90
C ALA A 452 25.24 -69.97 17.03
N SER A 453 26.40 -70.09 17.66
CA SER A 453 27.64 -70.47 17.00
C SER A 453 27.52 -71.84 16.33
N THR A 454 28.15 -72.00 15.17
CA THR A 454 28.22 -73.29 14.49
C THR A 454 29.23 -74.23 15.13
N SER A 455 30.17 -73.71 15.93
CA SER A 455 31.40 -74.42 16.31
C SER A 455 31.63 -74.52 17.81
N TYR A 456 30.98 -73.66 18.62
CA TYR A 456 31.22 -73.58 20.05
C TYR A 456 29.93 -73.81 20.85
N GLU A 457 30.03 -74.64 21.88
CA GLU A 457 28.97 -74.86 22.87
C GLU A 457 29.31 -74.13 24.18
N GLY A 458 28.31 -73.85 25.00
CA GLY A 458 28.51 -73.20 26.29
C GLY A 458 27.31 -72.37 26.75
N LYS A 459 27.51 -71.67 27.86
CA LYS A 459 26.50 -70.81 28.50
C LYS A 459 26.92 -69.35 28.43
N GLY A 460 25.94 -68.46 28.34
CA GLY A 460 26.12 -67.01 28.37
C GLY A 460 24.82 -66.31 28.71
N ASN A 461 24.87 -64.98 28.81
CA ASN A 461 23.77 -64.12 29.18
C ASN A 461 23.65 -62.99 28.15
N VAL A 462 22.45 -62.85 27.60
CA VAL A 462 22.07 -61.67 26.82
C VAL A 462 21.46 -60.66 27.80
N ARG A 463 21.98 -59.43 27.78
CA ARG A 463 21.50 -58.31 28.59
C ARG A 463 20.90 -57.26 27.66
N CYS A 464 19.77 -56.71 28.07
CA CYS A 464 19.19 -55.51 27.48
C CYS A 464 19.07 -54.47 28.60
N TYR A 465 19.58 -53.27 28.42
CA TYR A 465 19.50 -52.23 29.45
C TYR A 465 19.26 -50.85 28.85
N ASP A 466 18.62 -50.00 29.64
CA ASP A 466 18.46 -48.58 29.36
C ASP A 466 19.40 -47.76 30.26
N ALA A 467 20.24 -46.93 29.64
CA ALA A 467 21.20 -46.11 30.36
C ALA A 467 20.54 -44.98 31.15
N GLU A 468 19.38 -44.47 30.70
CA GLU A 468 18.68 -43.36 31.35
C GLU A 468 17.96 -43.81 32.62
N THR A 469 17.08 -44.82 32.50
CA THR A 469 16.30 -45.33 33.63
C THR A 469 17.06 -46.33 34.50
N LYS A 470 18.25 -46.77 34.06
CA LYS A 470 19.07 -47.82 34.69
C LYS A 470 18.37 -49.17 34.81
N LEU A 471 17.29 -49.38 34.04
CA LEU A 471 16.58 -50.65 33.98
C LEU A 471 17.36 -51.65 33.13
N GLY A 472 17.31 -52.92 33.52
CA GLY A 472 17.99 -54.00 32.81
C GLY A 472 17.23 -55.31 32.89
N ALA A 473 17.29 -56.08 31.80
CA ALA A 473 16.79 -57.44 31.70
C ALA A 473 17.93 -58.39 31.33
N LEU A 474 17.82 -59.64 31.78
CA LEU A 474 18.80 -60.70 31.51
C LEU A 474 18.11 -61.97 31.03
N CYS A 475 18.63 -62.56 29.97
CA CYS A 475 18.21 -63.85 29.43
C CYS A 475 19.41 -64.81 29.40
N ASN A 476 19.26 -65.99 29.99
CA ASN A 476 20.30 -67.02 29.97
C ASN A 476 20.24 -67.80 28.65
N ILE A 477 21.35 -67.92 27.95
CA ILE A 477 21.45 -68.72 26.73
C ILE A 477 22.40 -69.90 26.94
N GLU A 478 22.00 -71.06 26.41
CA GLU A 478 22.81 -72.29 26.40
C GLU A 478 22.86 -72.84 24.98
N VAL A 479 24.05 -72.87 24.39
CA VAL A 479 24.28 -73.45 23.06
C VAL A 479 24.82 -74.86 23.24
N ILE A 480 24.10 -75.85 22.71
CA ILE A 480 24.45 -77.27 22.81
C ILE A 480 24.84 -77.82 21.44
N SER A 481 25.88 -78.65 21.42
CA SER A 481 26.29 -79.33 20.20
C SER A 481 25.18 -80.23 19.63
N LYS A 482 25.15 -80.34 18.30
CA LYS A 482 24.35 -81.39 17.65
C LYS A 482 24.89 -82.74 18.10
N VAL A 483 24.01 -83.61 18.57
CA VAL A 483 24.36 -84.97 19.01
C VAL A 483 25.20 -85.65 17.93
N LYS A 484 26.44 -86.05 18.28
CA LYS A 484 27.37 -86.69 17.34
C LYS A 484 26.90 -88.12 17.10
N PRO A 485 26.82 -88.59 15.83
CA PRO A 485 26.32 -89.94 15.57
C PRO A 485 27.18 -91.01 16.24
N GLY A 486 26.53 -91.92 16.96
CA GLY A 486 27.16 -93.04 17.66
C GLY A 486 28.06 -93.87 16.74
N ALA A 487 29.15 -94.41 17.29
CA ALA A 487 30.15 -95.17 16.53
C ALA A 487 29.53 -96.37 15.80
N ALA A 488 28.63 -97.09 16.47
CA ALA A 488 27.85 -98.18 15.87
C ALA A 488 26.99 -97.69 14.69
N GLY A 489 26.45 -96.48 14.77
CA GLY A 489 25.56 -95.92 13.74
C GLY A 489 26.32 -95.49 12.48
N LYS A 490 27.59 -95.11 12.64
CA LYS A 490 28.50 -94.89 11.51
C LYS A 490 28.86 -96.21 10.83
N VAL A 491 29.21 -97.23 11.61
CA VAL A 491 29.55 -98.57 11.09
C VAL A 491 28.35 -99.18 10.37
N ALA A 492 27.18 -99.15 11.00
CA ALA A 492 25.93 -99.60 10.42
C ALA A 492 25.65 -98.93 9.06
N LEU A 493 25.66 -97.58 9.02
CA LEU A 493 25.38 -96.88 7.77
C LEU A 493 26.41 -97.19 6.67
N SER A 494 27.70 -97.20 7.01
CA SER A 494 28.77 -97.46 6.04
C SER A 494 28.72 -98.90 5.51
N CYS A 495 28.56 -99.89 6.38
CA CYS A 495 28.43 -101.30 5.98
C CYS A 495 27.16 -101.56 5.17
N TRP A 496 26.05 -100.86 5.47
CA TRP A 496 24.84 -100.95 4.67
C TRP A 496 25.06 -100.42 3.25
N LEU A 497 25.59 -99.19 3.12
CA LEU A 497 25.80 -98.55 1.83
C LEU A 497 26.79 -99.32 0.94
N ILE A 498 27.90 -99.79 1.51
CA ILE A 498 28.91 -100.59 0.78
C ILE A 498 28.38 -102.01 0.51
N GLY A 499 27.53 -102.52 1.41
CA GLY A 499 26.94 -103.85 1.33
C GLY A 499 26.03 -104.06 0.13
N ILE A 500 25.58 -102.99 -0.53
CA ILE A 500 24.87 -103.06 -1.82
C ILE A 500 25.74 -103.74 -2.90
N LEU A 501 27.04 -103.44 -2.92
CA LEU A 501 28.02 -104.01 -3.85
C LEU A 501 28.66 -105.30 -3.30
N PHE A 502 28.80 -105.37 -1.98
CA PHE A 502 29.50 -106.45 -1.29
C PHE A 502 28.59 -107.07 -0.20
N PRO A 503 27.74 -108.05 -0.56
CA PRO A 503 26.65 -108.50 0.30
C PRO A 503 27.11 -109.09 1.65
N PHE A 504 28.36 -109.55 1.77
CA PHE A 504 28.92 -110.03 3.03
C PHE A 504 29.04 -108.97 4.12
N LEU A 505 28.93 -107.67 3.78
CA LEU A 505 28.95 -106.56 4.76
C LEU A 505 27.56 -106.24 5.34
N LEU A 506 26.47 -106.72 4.72
CA LEU A 506 25.11 -106.46 5.17
C LEU A 506 24.79 -107.08 6.55
N PRO A 507 25.24 -108.31 6.90
CA PRO A 507 25.09 -108.85 8.25
C PRO A 507 25.82 -108.00 9.30
N ILE A 508 27.00 -107.48 8.98
CA ILE A 508 27.79 -106.62 9.88
C ILE A 508 27.04 -105.33 10.16
N SER A 509 26.41 -104.75 9.12
CA SER A 509 25.55 -103.58 9.26
C SER A 509 24.33 -103.84 10.15
N SER A 510 23.63 -104.95 9.94
CA SER A 510 22.47 -105.35 10.76
C SER A 510 22.85 -105.52 12.23
N ILE A 511 23.96 -106.23 12.51
CA ILE A 511 24.47 -106.46 13.87
C ILE A 511 24.86 -105.13 14.52
N ALA A 512 25.58 -104.26 13.82
CA ALA A 512 25.95 -102.93 14.32
C ALA A 512 24.71 -102.06 14.62
N SER A 513 23.65 -102.20 13.80
CA SER A 513 22.39 -101.47 13.98
C SER A 513 21.61 -101.95 15.21
N PHE A 514 21.48 -103.27 15.39
CA PHE A 514 20.83 -103.84 16.58
C PHE A 514 21.63 -103.58 17.87
N TYR A 515 22.96 -103.68 17.79
CA TYR A 515 23.84 -103.31 18.90
C TYR A 515 23.67 -101.84 19.28
N GLY A 516 23.63 -100.94 18.28
CA GLY A 516 23.33 -99.53 18.50
C GLY A 516 21.95 -99.29 19.12
N LEU A 517 20.91 -100.02 18.69
CA LEU A 517 19.56 -99.91 19.25
C LEU A 517 19.48 -100.33 20.73
N ALA A 518 20.30 -101.31 21.13
CA ALA A 518 20.30 -101.87 22.49
C ALA A 518 21.22 -101.11 23.44
N CYS A 519 22.35 -100.60 22.96
CA CYS A 519 23.42 -100.07 23.80
C CYS A 519 23.63 -98.56 23.69
N ASP A 520 23.07 -97.88 22.67
CA ASP A 520 23.23 -96.43 22.53
C ASP A 520 22.26 -95.69 23.48
N PRO A 521 22.77 -94.88 24.44
CA PRO A 521 21.95 -94.17 25.41
C PRO A 521 21.18 -92.98 24.79
N GLU A 522 21.56 -92.50 23.61
CA GLU A 522 20.93 -91.33 22.97
C GLU A 522 19.73 -91.74 22.10
N THR A 523 18.54 -91.33 22.54
CA THR A 523 17.27 -91.65 21.86
C THR A 523 17.16 -91.04 20.45
N GLU A 524 17.81 -89.90 20.20
CA GLU A 524 17.89 -89.28 18.86
C GLU A 524 18.61 -90.18 17.82
N HIS A 525 19.46 -91.13 18.24
CA HIS A 525 20.15 -92.07 17.33
C HIS A 525 19.28 -93.25 16.86
N ARG A 526 18.21 -93.57 17.59
CA ARG A 526 17.39 -94.78 17.33
C ARG A 526 16.86 -94.85 15.90
N THR A 527 16.37 -93.75 15.37
CA THR A 527 15.80 -93.70 14.01
C THR A 527 16.83 -94.13 12.97
N ARG A 528 18.08 -93.71 13.12
CA ARG A 528 19.17 -94.08 12.22
C ARG A 528 19.49 -95.57 12.28
N TYR A 529 19.53 -96.15 13.49
CA TYR A 529 19.74 -97.59 13.67
C TYR A 529 18.61 -98.43 13.06
N ILE A 530 17.35 -98.02 13.25
CA ILE A 530 16.18 -98.70 12.66
C ILE A 530 16.29 -98.73 11.13
N VAL A 531 16.61 -97.57 10.51
CA VAL A 531 16.74 -97.46 9.06
C VAL A 531 17.87 -98.34 8.53
N CYS A 532 19.04 -98.35 9.18
CA CYS A 532 20.17 -99.17 8.73
C CYS A 532 19.88 -100.67 8.89
N ALA A 533 19.24 -101.09 10.00
CA ALA A 533 18.86 -102.49 10.22
C ALA A 533 17.87 -102.98 9.15
N ALA A 534 16.77 -102.25 8.98
CA ALA A 534 15.74 -102.60 8.00
C ALA A 534 16.31 -102.60 6.58
N GLY A 535 17.08 -101.56 6.22
CA GLY A 535 17.71 -101.46 4.92
C GLY A 535 18.69 -102.60 4.63
N SER A 536 19.49 -103.02 5.61
CA SER A 536 20.49 -104.08 5.44
C SER A 536 19.85 -105.46 5.27
N ILE A 537 18.76 -105.74 6.00
CA ILE A 537 18.00 -106.98 5.85
C ILE A 537 17.32 -107.02 4.47
N LEU A 538 16.69 -105.92 4.06
CA LEU A 538 15.97 -105.86 2.78
C LEU A 538 16.91 -106.03 1.59
N THR A 539 18.08 -105.38 1.64
CA THR A 539 19.10 -105.49 0.59
C THR A 539 19.72 -106.89 0.52
N LEU A 540 19.92 -107.55 1.66
CA LEU A 540 20.42 -108.92 1.70
C LEU A 540 19.40 -109.90 1.10
N LEU A 541 18.12 -109.74 1.46
CA LEU A 541 17.02 -110.54 0.89
C LEU A 541 16.94 -110.39 -0.63
N PHE A 542 17.10 -109.16 -1.14
CA PHE A 542 17.12 -108.90 -2.58
C PHE A 542 18.26 -109.63 -3.30
N TRP A 543 19.45 -109.65 -2.70
CA TRP A 543 20.61 -110.37 -3.24
C TRP A 543 20.43 -111.89 -3.24
N ILE A 544 19.82 -112.45 -2.18
CA ILE A 544 19.56 -113.89 -2.08
C ILE A 544 18.48 -114.32 -3.08
N MET A 545 17.44 -113.51 -3.27
CA MET A 545 16.38 -113.78 -4.25
C MET A 545 16.80 -113.60 -5.71
N GLY A 546 17.84 -112.79 -5.98
CA GLY A 546 18.42 -112.64 -7.33
C GLY A 546 19.48 -113.69 -7.69
N ALA A 547 19.88 -114.53 -6.73
CA ALA A 547 20.87 -115.61 -6.91
C ALA A 547 20.25 -117.03 -6.89
N MET A 548 18.93 -117.14 -6.65
CA MET A 548 18.08 -118.31 -6.93
C MET A 548 17.40 -118.14 -8.28
#